data_AF-A0A1G1XJV9-F1
#
_entry.id   AF-A0A1G1XJV9-F1
#
_cell.length_a   1.000
_cell.length_b   1.000
_cell.length_c   1.000
_cell.angle_alpha   90.00
_cell.angle_beta   90.00
_cell.angle_gamma   90.00
#
_symmetry.space_group_name_H-M   'P 1'
#
loop_
_entity.id
_entity.type
_entity.pdbx_description
1 polymer ?
#
loop_
_entity_poly.entity_id
_entity_poly.type
_entity_poly.pdbx_seq_one_letter_code
_entity_poly.pdbx_strand_id
1 'polypeptide(L)' 'MEKIPQSNEHPRDRFKRLATQRTNIILKRLKVLGNCSNRNIYEYEEQDIDKIFFEIERKVKETKAKFHFPKKKEFKL' A
#
# COMPACT_ATOMS: atom_id res chain seq x y z
N MET A 1 -6.07 -8.35 31.33
CA MET A 1 -5.93 -7.58 30.07
C MET A 1 -6.99 -6.50 30.06
N GLU A 2 -6.60 -5.26 30.31
CA GLU A 2 -7.52 -4.12 30.27
C GLU A 2 -8.09 -3.97 28.87
N LYS A 3 -9.42 -3.96 28.76
CA LYS A 3 -10.11 -3.66 27.51
C LYS A 3 -9.91 -2.17 27.23
N ILE A 4 -9.11 -1.85 26.22
CA ILE A 4 -8.92 -0.49 25.71
C ILE A 4 -10.32 0.05 25.33
N PRO A 5 -10.71 1.27 25.77
CA PRO A 5 -12.06 1.78 25.52
C PRO A 5 -12.32 1.85 24.01
N GLN A 6 -13.53 1.47 23.58
CA GLN A 6 -13.97 1.78 22.23
C GLN A 6 -13.96 3.31 22.06
N SER A 7 -12.95 3.80 21.34
CA SER A 7 -12.79 5.21 21.07
C SER A 7 -14.00 5.73 20.29
N ASN A 8 -14.71 6.71 20.86
CA ASN A 8 -15.72 7.55 20.20
C ASN A 8 -15.08 8.48 19.15
N GLU A 9 -14.15 7.96 18.35
CA GLU A 9 -13.44 8.72 17.33
C GLU A 9 -14.36 8.98 16.13
N HIS A 10 -14.47 10.25 15.73
CA HIS A 10 -15.22 10.63 14.53
C HIS A 10 -14.64 9.90 13.30
N PRO A 11 -15.47 9.38 12.37
CA PRO A 11 -15.01 8.56 11.25
C PRO A 11 -13.89 9.19 10.41
N ARG A 12 -13.91 10.53 10.26
CA ARG A 12 -12.86 11.27 9.54
C ARG A 12 -11.51 11.22 10.24
N ASP A 13 -11.48 11.34 11.55
CA ASP A 13 -10.24 11.34 12.33
C ASP A 13 -9.67 9.92 12.41
N ARG A 14 -10.56 8.93 12.57
CA ARG A 14 -10.20 7.51 12.44
C ARG A 14 -9.56 7.20 11.09
N PHE A 15 -10.14 7.72 10.01
CA PHE A 15 -9.57 7.57 8.67
C PHE A 15 -8.18 8.21 8.60
N LYS A 16 -8.02 9.47 9.00
CA LYS A 16 -6.73 10.18 8.98
C LYS A 16 -5.66 9.42 9.76
N ARG A 17 -5.95 9.03 11.01
CA ARG A 17 -5.02 8.31 11.87
C ARG A 17 -4.58 6.99 11.25
N LEU A 18 -5.53 6.16 10.83
CA LEU A 18 -5.24 4.86 10.24
C LEU A 18 -4.54 4.97 8.88
N ALA A 19 -4.96 5.90 8.03
CA ALA A 19 -4.34 6.11 6.73
C ALA A 19 -2.89 6.57 6.88
N THR A 20 -2.62 7.57 7.72
CA THR A 20 -1.26 8.05 8.01
C THR A 20 -0.38 6.93 8.55
N GLN A 21 -0.86 6.19 9.57
CA GLN A 21 -0.10 5.08 10.14
C GLN A 21 0.23 4.01 9.09
N ARG A 22 -0.76 3.61 8.28
CA ARG A 22 -0.58 2.56 7.26
C ARG A 22 0.34 3.02 6.14
N THR A 23 0.21 4.26 5.68
CA THR A 23 1.11 4.83 4.65
C THR A 23 2.55 4.86 5.15
N ASN A 24 2.80 5.32 6.38
CA ASN A 24 4.14 5.33 6.96
C ASN A 24 4.76 3.93 7.05
N ILE A 25 3.96 2.92 7.39
CA ILE A 25 4.41 1.52 7.39
C ILE A 25 4.83 1.08 5.98
N ILE A 26 4.02 1.36 4.96
CA ILE A 26 4.33 1.01 3.56
C ILE A 26 5.63 1.69 3.11
N LEU A 27 5.77 3.00 3.35
CA LEU A 27 6.98 3.75 2.99
C LEU A 27 8.23 3.18 3.68
N LYS A 28 8.12 2.80 4.96
CA LYS A 28 9.22 2.14 5.69
C LYS A 28 9.57 0.79 5.06
N ARG A 29 8.59 0.00 4.63
CA ARG A 29 8.83 -1.29 3.98
C ARG A 29 9.48 -1.12 2.60
N LEU A 30 9.06 -0.13 1.82
CA LEU A 30 9.72 0.21 0.55
C LEU A 30 11.16 0.64 0.76
N LYS A 31 11.45 1.44 1.80
CA LYS A 31 12.82 1.79 2.17
C LYS A 31 13.67 0.55 2.48
N VAL A 32 13.14 -0.39 3.26
CA VAL A 32 13.83 -1.65 3.59
C VAL A 32 14.06 -2.50 2.34
N LEU A 33 13.07 -2.60 1.45
CA LEU A 33 13.21 -3.29 0.16
C LEU A 33 14.31 -2.65 -0.69
N GLY A 34 14.42 -1.32 -0.68
CA GLY A 34 15.47 -0.58 -1.38
C GLY A 34 16.89 -0.98 -0.95
N ASN A 35 17.09 -1.47 0.28
CA ASN A 35 18.41 -1.97 0.70
C ASN A 35 18.89 -3.18 -0.11
N CYS A 36 17.98 -3.94 -0.72
CA CYS A 36 18.31 -5.05 -1.60
C CYS A 36 18.98 -4.60 -2.91
N SER A 37 19.00 -3.30 -3.22
CA SER A 37 19.72 -2.77 -4.40
C SER A 37 21.24 -2.83 -4.28
N ASN A 38 21.78 -3.19 -3.11
CA ASN A 38 23.22 -3.30 -2.92
C ASN A 38 23.76 -4.58 -3.57
N ARG A 39 24.28 -4.44 -4.80
CA ARG A 39 24.88 -5.53 -5.58
C ARG A 39 26.13 -6.15 -4.96
N ASN A 40 26.76 -5.51 -3.97
CA ASN A 40 27.88 -6.10 -3.23
C ASN A 40 27.43 -7.15 -2.21
N ILE A 41 26.16 -7.13 -1.82
CA ILE A 41 25.58 -8.06 -0.83
C ILE A 41 24.63 -9.05 -1.51
N TYR A 42 23.93 -8.60 -2.57
CA TYR A 42 22.88 -9.37 -3.22
C TYR A 42 23.12 -9.49 -4.72
N GLU A 43 22.88 -10.68 -5.25
CA GLU A 43 22.81 -10.93 -6.68
C GLU A 43 21.34 -10.94 -7.12
N TYR A 44 21.03 -10.24 -8.21
CA TYR A 44 19.69 -10.18 -8.80
C TYR A 44 19.78 -9.74 -10.25
N GLU A 45 18.84 -10.24 -11.04
CA GLU A 45 18.68 -9.88 -12.44
C GLU A 45 17.63 -8.78 -12.61
N GLU A 46 17.63 -8.15 -13.78
CA GLU A 46 16.62 -7.13 -14.12
C GLU A 46 15.19 -7.71 -14.05
N GLN A 47 15.02 -8.96 -14.49
CA GLN A 47 13.73 -9.65 -14.39
C GLN A 47 13.22 -9.84 -12.96
N ASP A 48 14.10 -9.92 -11.95
CA ASP A 48 13.69 -10.03 -10.55
C ASP A 48 13.13 -8.70 -10.06
N ILE A 49 13.80 -7.61 -10.44
CA ILE A 49 13.38 -6.24 -10.13
C ILE A 49 12.03 -5.94 -10.79
N ASP A 50 11.86 -6.30 -12.05
CA ASP A 50 10.62 -6.13 -12.79
C ASP A 50 9.45 -6.86 -12.13
N LYS A 51 9.64 -8.14 -11.77
CA LYS A 51 8.60 -8.94 -11.08
C LYS A 51 8.19 -8.31 -9.75
N ILE A 52 9.17 -7.84 -8.97
CA ILE A 52 8.92 -7.18 -7.67
C ILE A 52 8.08 -5.92 -7.85
N PHE A 53 8.50 -5.02 -8.74
CA PHE A 53 7.81 -3.74 -8.91
C PHE A 53 6.49 -3.89 -9.65
N PHE A 54 6.37 -4.82 -10.61
CA PHE A 54 5.09 -5.14 -11.25
C PHE A 54 4.02 -5.50 -10.22
N GLU A 55 4.33 -6.37 -9.27
CA GLU A 55 3.37 -6.81 -8.26
C GLU A 55 3.02 -5.67 -7.27
N ILE A 56 4.02 -4.88 -6.86
CA ILE A 56 3.78 -3.70 -5.99
C ILE A 56 2.86 -2.70 -6.70
N GLU A 57 3.15 -2.36 -7.95
CA GLU A 57 2.35 -1.42 -8.74
C GLU A 57 0.94 -1.94 -8.99
N ARG A 58 0.79 -3.22 -9.35
CA ARG A 58 -0.51 -3.88 -9.47
C ARG A 58 -1.30 -3.71 -8.18
N LYS A 59 -0.69 -3.97 -7.02
CA LYS A 59 -1.37 -3.86 -5.73
C LYS A 59 -1.75 -2.43 -5.36
N VAL A 60 -0.89 -1.46 -5.70
CA VAL A 60 -1.17 -0.03 -5.54
C VAL A 60 -2.36 0.37 -6.39
N LYS A 61 -2.41 -0.04 -7.67
CA LYS A 61 -3.54 0.22 -8.58
C LYS A 61 -4.85 -0.36 -8.04
N GLU A 62 -4.86 -1.63 -7.64
CA GLU A 62 -6.02 -2.29 -7.01
C GLU A 62 -6.51 -1.57 -5.76
N THR A 63 -5.58 -1.15 -4.89
CA THR A 63 -5.92 -0.48 -3.64
C THR A 63 -6.48 0.92 -3.91
N LYS A 64 -5.89 1.66 -4.85
CA LYS A 64 -6.37 2.97 -5.28
C LYS A 64 -7.76 2.89 -5.89
N ALA A 65 -8.03 1.86 -6.70
CA ALA A 65 -9.34 1.64 -7.31
C ALA A 65 -10.47 1.53 -6.28
N LYS A 66 -10.23 1.02 -5.06
CA LYS A 66 -11.24 0.96 -3.99
C LYS A 66 -11.72 2.33 -3.50
N PHE A 67 -10.94 3.40 -3.72
CA PHE A 67 -11.35 4.77 -3.39
C PHE A 67 -12.14 5.44 -4.51
N HIS A 68 -12.07 4.89 -5.72
CA HIS A 68 -12.83 5.34 -6.86
C HIS A 68 -14.01 4.40 -7.04
N PHE A 69 -15.15 4.73 -6.42
CA PHE A 69 -16.39 4.00 -6.71
C PHE A 69 -16.64 4.05 -8.22
N PRO A 70 -16.66 2.92 -8.93
CA PRO A 70 -17.06 2.95 -10.32
C PRO A 70 -18.52 3.39 -10.35
N LYS A 71 -18.79 4.61 -10.84
CA LYS A 71 -20.13 4.91 -11.34
C LYS A 71 -20.41 3.82 -12.37
N LYS A 72 -21.44 3.00 -12.17
CA LYS A 72 -21.91 2.04 -13.18
C LYS A 72 -22.04 2.81 -14.50
N LYS A 73 -21.08 2.64 -15.40
CA LYS A 73 -21.23 3.07 -16.78
C LYS A 73 -21.87 1.88 -17.46
N GLU A 74 -23.13 2.03 -17.85
CA GLU A 74 -23.73 1.10 -18.78
C GLU A 74 -22.91 1.13 -20.07
N PHE A 75 -22.42 -0.04 -20.48
CA PHE A 75 -21.79 -0.19 -21.77
C PHE A 75 -22.83 0.04 -22.87
N LYS A 76 -22.49 0.87 -23.85
CA LYS A 76 -23.26 1.06 -25.08
C LYS A 76 -22.30 0.86 -26.26
N LEU A 77 -22.75 0.08 -27.24
CA LEU A 77 -22.09 -0.09 -28.54
C LEU A 77 -22.17 1.21 -29.36
#